data_AF-A0A1V5ZUM4-F1
#
_entry.id   AF-A0A1V5ZUM4-F1
#
_cell.length_a   1.000
_cell.length_b   1.000
_cell.length_c   1.000
_cell.angle_alpha   90.00
_cell.angle_beta   90.00
_cell.angle_gamma   90.00
#
_symmetry.space_group_name_H-M   'P 1'
#
loop_
_entity.id
_entity.type
_entity.pdbx_description
1 polymer ?
#
loop_
_entity_poly.entity_id
_entity_poly.type
_entity_poly.pdbx_seq_one_letter_code
_entity_poly.pdbx_strand_id
1 'polypeptide(L)' 'MDTVIGWPESIDRITGGHAGSLSPDGSVDMEIAGIMGSTNELGLENLTTVAM' A
#
# COMPACT_ATOMS: atom_id res chain seq x y z
N MET A 1 2.54 15.70 6.53
CA MET A 1 2.89 15.88 5.10
C MET A 1 3.17 17.35 4.81
N ASP A 2 4.42 17.72 4.50
CA ASP A 2 4.82 19.13 4.28
C ASP A 2 4.66 19.59 2.82
N THR A 3 4.63 18.64 1.88
CA THR A 3 4.40 18.89 0.45
C THR A 3 3.76 17.66 -0.17
N VAL A 4 2.75 17.85 -1.01
CA VAL A 4 2.00 16.79 -1.68
C VAL A 4 2.31 16.82 -3.17
N ILE A 5 2.63 15.67 -3.75
CA ILE A 5 2.81 15.49 -5.19
C ILE A 5 1.78 14.46 -5.66
N GLY A 6 1.00 14.82 -6.68
CA GLY A 6 -0.03 13.93 -7.23
C GLY A 6 -1.31 13.91 -6.40
N TRP A 7 -1.95 12.74 -6.35
CA TRP A 7 -3.29 12.51 -5.77
C TRP A 7 -3.23 11.43 -4.68
N PRO A 8 -2.68 11.73 -3.49
CA PRO A 8 -2.46 10.74 -2.43
C PRO A 8 -3.77 10.11 -1.91
N GLU A 9 -4.92 10.78 -2.06
CA GLU A 9 -6.23 10.20 -1.76
C GLU A 9 -6.59 8.98 -2.61
N SER A 10 -5.86 8.73 -3.70
CA SER A 10 -6.00 7.53 -4.52
C SER A 10 -5.57 6.27 -3.77
N ILE A 11 -4.71 6.41 -2.76
CA ILE A 11 -4.22 5.31 -1.91
C ILE A 11 -5.38 4.51 -1.32
N ASP A 12 -6.49 5.16 -0.95
CA ASP A 12 -7.66 4.52 -0.37
C ASP A 12 -8.46 3.63 -1.36
N ARG A 13 -8.16 3.74 -2.67
CA ARG A 13 -8.93 3.09 -3.74
C ARG A 13 -8.13 2.16 -4.65
N ILE A 14 -6.80 2.19 -4.57
CA ILE A 14 -5.95 1.28 -5.35
C ILE A 14 -5.98 -0.13 -4.76
N THR A 15 -5.55 -1.10 -5.56
CA THR A 15 -5.36 -2.48 -5.09
C THR A 15 -4.43 -2.51 -3.88
N GLY A 16 -4.90 -3.15 -2.81
CA GLY A 16 -4.20 -3.25 -1.52
C GLY A 16 -4.39 -2.03 -0.59
N GLY A 17 -5.10 -0.99 -1.02
CA GLY A 17 -5.55 0.10 -0.15
C GLY A 17 -6.97 -0.11 0.38
N HIS A 18 -7.32 0.67 1.41
CA HIS A 18 -8.65 0.73 2.02
C HIS A 18 -8.99 2.15 2.46
N ALA A 19 -10.25 2.39 2.84
CA ALA A 19 -10.64 3.67 3.41
C ALA A 19 -9.79 4.00 4.66
N GLY A 20 -9.12 5.15 4.66
CA GLY A 20 -8.20 5.54 5.73
C GLY A 20 -6.80 4.95 5.63
N SER A 21 -6.40 4.42 4.47
CA SER A 21 -5.03 3.95 4.25
C SER A 21 -4.00 5.08 4.32
N LEU A 22 -4.36 6.32 3.96
CA LEU A 22 -3.47 7.47 4.11
C LEU A 22 -3.59 8.12 5.51
N SER A 23 -2.52 8.04 6.29
CA SER A 23 -2.42 8.70 7.60
C SER A 23 -2.12 10.20 7.48
N PRO A 24 -2.48 11.02 8.50
CA PRO A 24 -2.21 12.46 8.49
C PRO A 24 -0.72 12.84 8.43
N ASP A 25 0.16 11.96 8.91
CA ASP A 25 1.60 12.15 8.85
C ASP A 25 2.19 11.82 7.46
N GLY A 26 1.42 11.13 6.61
CA GLY A 26 1.82 10.67 5.28
C GLY A 26 2.24 9.20 5.23
N SER A 27 2.17 8.47 6.35
CA SER A 27 2.30 7.01 6.32
C SER A 27 1.11 6.36 5.63
N VAL A 28 1.33 5.15 5.10
CA VAL A 28 0.35 4.43 4.30
C VAL A 28 0.17 3.02 4.85
N ASP A 29 -1.04 2.73 5.33
CA ASP A 29 -1.47 1.38 5.70
C ASP A 29 -1.95 0.64 4.45
N MET A 30 -1.27 -0.46 4.12
CA MET A 30 -1.44 -1.13 2.84
C MET A 30 -1.28 -2.64 2.97
N GLU A 31 -2.13 -3.37 2.25
CA GLU A 31 -1.97 -4.81 2.06
C GLU A 31 -0.78 -5.11 1.14
N ILE A 32 -0.20 -6.30 1.29
CA ILE A 32 1.02 -6.70 0.58
C ILE A 32 0.93 -6.56 -0.95
N ALA A 33 -0.26 -6.76 -1.53
CA ALA A 33 -0.47 -6.58 -2.98
C ALA A 33 -0.17 -5.15 -3.47
N GLY A 34 -0.47 -4.13 -2.66
CA GLY A 34 -0.18 -2.74 -2.98
C GLY A 34 1.32 -2.43 -2.89
N ILE A 35 2.00 -2.99 -1.88
CA ILE A 35 3.45 -2.85 -1.71
C ILE A 35 4.19 -3.47 -2.89
N MET A 36 3.89 -4.73 -3.23
CA MET A 36 4.51 -5.43 -4.37
C MET A 36 4.23 -4.73 -5.71
N GLY A 37 3.03 -4.18 -5.88
CA GLY A 37 2.67 -3.40 -7.06
C GLY A 37 3.47 -2.09 -7.19
N SER A 38 3.82 -1.45 -6.07
CA SER A 38 4.58 -0.19 -6.07
C SER A 38 6.05 -0.35 -6.48
N THR A 39 6.63 -1.53 -6.27
CA THR A 39 8.05 -1.84 -6.52
C THR A 39 8.27 -2.67 -7.79
N ASN A 40 7.20 -3.07 -8.50
CA ASN A 40 7.22 -4.03 -9.60
C ASN A 40 7.76 -5.41 -9.16
N GLU A 41 7.53 -5.80 -7.91
CA GLU A 41 8.00 -7.07 -7.34
C GLU A 41 7.01 -8.23 -7.53
N LEU A 42 5.96 -8.03 -8.34
CA LEU A 42 4.95 -9.04 -8.60
C LEU A 42 5.59 -10.36 -9.10
N GLY A 43 5.47 -11.42 -8.30
CA GLY A 43 6.00 -12.75 -8.60
C GLY A 43 7.44 -12.99 -8.12
N LEU A 44 8.06 -12.05 -7.40
CA LEU A 44 9.36 -12.20 -6.75
C LEU A 44 9.25 -12.61 -5.27
N GLU A 45 8.03 -12.70 -4.74
CA GLU A 45 7.75 -13.02 -3.35
C GLU A 45 7.70 -14.53 -3.06
N ASN A 46 8.07 -14.90 -1.82
CA ASN A 46 7.80 -16.22 -1.24
C ASN A 46 6.99 -16.04 0.04
N LEU A 47 5.74 -15.61 -0.13
CA LEU A 47 4.82 -15.43 0.99
C LEU A 47 4.12 -16.76 1.30
N THR A 48 4.21 -17.21 2.55
CA THR A 48 3.50 -18.40 3.03
C THR A 48 2.73 -18.06 4.29
N THR A 49 1.56 -18.67 4.46
CA THR A 49 0.80 -18.59 5.71
C THR A 49 1.18 -19.78 6.57
N VAL A 50 1.49 -19.52 7.84
CA VAL A 50 1.61 -20.58 8.85
C VAL A 50 0.28 -20.67 9.57
N ALA A 51 -0.49 -21.73 9.30
CA ALA A 51 -1.67 -22.06 10.08
C ALA A 51 -1.21 -22.75 11.38
N MET A 52 -1.60 -22.19 12.52
CA MET A 52 -1.40 -22.77 13.85
C MET A 52 -2.70 -23.33 14.40
#